data_AF-A0A1Y3D3B2-F1
#
_entry.id   AF-A0A1Y3D3B2-F1
#
_cell.length_a   1.000
_cell.length_b   1.000
_cell.length_c   1.000
_cell.angle_alpha   90.00
_cell.angle_beta   90.00
_cell.angle_gamma   90.00
#
_symmetry.space_group_name_H-M   'P 1'
#
loop_
_entity.id
_entity.type
_entity.pdbx_description
1 polymer ?
#
loop_
_entity_poly.entity_id
_entity_poly.type
_entity_poly.pdbx_seq_one_letter_code
_entity_poly.pdbx_strand_id
1 'polypeptide(L)'
;MLTANQLTQSKSSHQLYFLKAIIIAVSILSISGCSSLGGGSVEKRAQKLSKGIQSAYSVSPNTANRIAPMIVQSADQYQIDPLLIAATIRQESSYRTNVVSSAGAVGLTQVIPRYWQQSCPGDLFEESTNINCGALILAKYNQSAGSWKKALAYYNVGPTGYNTNRKMKKQGKKYAKQVKKHEKILKSAL
;
A
#
# COMPACT_ATOMS: atom_id res chain seq x y z
N MET A 1 54.04 -47.93 16.30
CA MET A 1 53.43 -46.64 15.95
C MET A 1 52.08 -46.54 16.65
N LEU A 2 51.78 -45.38 17.23
CA LEU A 2 50.64 -45.02 18.13
C LEU A 2 50.97 -45.12 19.63
N THR A 3 51.52 -44.03 20.18
CA THR A 3 51.64 -43.78 21.62
C THR A 3 50.40 -43.06 22.13
N ALA A 4 49.78 -43.65 23.15
CA ALA A 4 48.66 -43.10 23.88
C ALA A 4 49.11 -42.01 24.88
N ASN A 5 48.36 -40.91 24.87
CA ASN A 5 47.81 -40.21 26.04
C ASN A 5 48.72 -39.99 27.27
N GLN A 6 49.15 -38.74 27.47
CA GLN A 6 48.88 -37.95 28.68
C GLN A 6 49.50 -36.56 28.51
N LEU A 7 48.71 -35.51 28.74
CA LEU A 7 49.10 -34.29 29.46
C LEU A 7 47.84 -33.42 29.60
N THR A 8 47.08 -33.72 30.66
CA THR A 8 46.13 -32.81 31.30
C THR A 8 46.91 -31.74 32.06
N GLN A 9 46.66 -30.44 31.79
CA GLN A 9 46.16 -29.48 32.78
C GLN A 9 46.10 -28.04 32.27
N SER A 10 45.06 -27.34 32.74
CA SER A 10 44.99 -25.90 33.00
C SER A 10 44.50 -24.98 31.86
N LYS A 11 43.17 -24.76 31.80
CA LYS A 11 42.57 -23.54 32.37
C LYS A 11 41.05 -23.47 32.17
N SER A 12 40.38 -23.22 33.28
CA SER A 12 39.21 -22.35 33.41
C SER A 12 37.90 -22.81 32.76
N SER A 13 37.23 -23.70 33.49
CA SER A 13 35.78 -23.66 33.70
C SER A 13 35.28 -22.22 33.89
N HIS A 14 34.63 -21.67 32.86
CA HIS A 14 33.57 -20.65 32.88
C HIS A 14 33.43 -20.13 31.45
N GLN A 15 32.67 -20.82 30.59
CA GLN A 15 31.91 -20.27 29.45
C GLN A 15 30.95 -21.34 28.89
N LEU A 16 30.37 -22.15 29.78
CA LEU A 16 29.22 -23.00 29.49
C LEU A 16 27.99 -22.42 30.20
N TYR A 17 27.52 -21.24 29.79
CA TYR A 17 26.16 -20.71 30.08
C TYR A 17 25.92 -19.44 29.23
N PHE A 18 25.81 -19.60 27.92
CA PHE A 18 24.98 -18.68 27.11
C PHE A 18 23.94 -19.47 26.34
N LEU A 19 23.24 -20.32 27.10
CA LEU A 19 21.82 -20.57 26.90
C LEU A 19 21.07 -19.24 27.16
N LYS A 20 21.20 -18.27 26.24
CA LYS A 20 20.31 -17.11 26.21
C LYS A 20 19.39 -17.29 25.04
N ALA A 21 18.25 -17.88 25.37
CA ALA A 21 17.00 -17.80 24.66
C ALA A 21 16.91 -16.55 23.77
N ILE A 22 17.12 -16.72 22.46
CA ILE A 22 16.49 -15.84 21.49
C ILE A 22 15.20 -16.56 21.11
N ILE A 23 14.23 -16.37 22.01
CA ILE A 23 12.82 -16.40 21.65
C ILE A 23 12.73 -15.55 20.40
N ILE A 24 12.56 -16.16 19.22
CA ILE A 24 12.03 -15.43 18.07
C ILE A 24 10.63 -15.09 18.51
N ALA A 25 10.50 -13.91 19.12
CA ALA A 25 9.24 -13.27 19.37
C ALA A 25 8.62 -13.13 17.99
N VAL A 26 7.74 -14.09 17.66
CA VAL A 26 6.71 -13.95 16.66
C VAL A 26 5.93 -12.73 17.09
N SER A 27 6.42 -11.59 16.64
CA SER A 27 5.87 -10.29 16.90
C SER A 27 4.67 -10.22 15.98
N ILE A 28 3.59 -10.90 16.36
CA ILE A 28 2.25 -10.51 15.94
C ILE A 28 2.01 -9.19 16.64
N LEU A 29 2.66 -8.15 16.13
CA LEU A 29 2.19 -6.79 16.18
C LEU A 29 0.95 -6.79 15.29
N SER A 30 -0.14 -7.37 15.77
CA SER A 30 -1.48 -7.04 15.29
C SER A 30 -1.77 -5.63 15.77
N ILE A 31 -1.06 -4.67 15.16
CA ILE A 31 -1.50 -3.30 15.02
C ILE A 31 -2.77 -3.46 14.21
N SER A 32 -3.90 -3.59 14.92
CA SER A 32 -5.22 -3.43 14.36
C SER A 32 -5.35 -1.96 13.99
N GLY A 33 -4.60 -1.53 12.98
CA GLY A 33 -4.80 -0.26 12.34
C GLY A 33 -6.24 -0.23 11.90
N CYS A 34 -6.93 0.87 12.18
CA CYS A 34 -8.32 1.09 11.80
C CYS A 34 -8.50 0.89 10.29
N SER A 35 -8.66 -0.36 9.85
CA SER A 35 -9.19 -0.68 8.54
C SER A 35 -10.68 -0.41 8.63
N SER A 36 -11.15 0.53 7.83
CA SER A 36 -12.57 0.86 7.68
C SER A 36 -13.45 -0.34 7.30
N LEU A 37 -12.83 -1.43 6.83
CA LEU A 37 -13.49 -2.70 6.53
C LEU A 37 -13.70 -3.59 7.77
N GLY A 38 -13.15 -3.23 8.92
CA GLY A 38 -13.16 -4.02 10.16
C GLY A 38 -11.99 -5.00 10.24
N GLY A 39 -11.94 -5.77 11.34
CA GLY A 39 -10.98 -6.88 11.51
C GLY A 39 -11.41 -8.16 10.78
N GLY A 40 -10.50 -9.11 10.62
CA GLY A 40 -10.77 -10.43 10.03
C GLY A 40 -9.85 -10.77 8.85
N SER A 41 -10.11 -11.92 8.21
CA SER A 41 -9.30 -12.39 7.09
C SER A 41 -9.34 -11.41 5.91
N VAL A 42 -8.26 -11.41 5.11
CA VAL A 42 -8.17 -10.65 3.86
C VAL A 42 -9.38 -10.94 2.97
N GLU A 43 -9.80 -12.20 2.87
CA GLU A 43 -10.96 -12.64 2.08
C GLU A 43 -12.25 -11.92 2.48
N LYS A 44 -12.59 -11.89 3.78
CA LYS A 44 -13.83 -11.23 4.25
C LYS A 44 -13.81 -9.73 3.96
N ARG A 45 -12.66 -9.08 4.19
CA ARG A 45 -12.47 -7.65 3.91
C ARG A 45 -12.56 -7.37 2.41
N ALA A 46 -11.94 -8.20 1.58
CA ALA A 46 -11.98 -8.09 0.12
C ALA A 46 -13.41 -8.26 -0.42
N GLN A 47 -14.18 -9.22 0.09
CA GLN A 47 -15.59 -9.40 -0.27
C GLN A 47 -16.43 -8.17 0.12
N LYS A 48 -16.23 -7.63 1.32
CA LYS A 48 -16.91 -6.41 1.77
C LYS A 48 -16.57 -5.21 0.88
N LEU A 49 -15.29 -5.01 0.60
CA LEU A 49 -14.81 -3.95 -0.30
C LEU A 49 -15.38 -4.11 -1.72
N SER A 50 -15.36 -5.32 -2.28
CA SER A 50 -15.88 -5.61 -3.60
C SER A 50 -17.36 -5.22 -3.71
N LYS A 51 -18.19 -5.63 -2.75
CA LYS A 51 -19.61 -5.25 -2.70
C LYS A 51 -19.79 -3.73 -2.65
N GLY A 52 -19.01 -3.04 -1.81
CA GLY A 52 -19.04 -1.58 -1.74
C GLY A 52 -18.66 -0.92 -3.07
N ILE A 53 -17.61 -1.40 -3.74
CA ILE A 53 -17.18 -0.88 -5.05
C ILE A 53 -18.26 -1.06 -6.12
N GLN A 54 -18.91 -2.23 -6.15
CA GLN A 54 -20.02 -2.51 -7.07
C GLN A 54 -21.18 -1.54 -6.83
N SER A 55 -21.64 -1.41 -5.59
CA SER A 55 -22.78 -0.56 -5.24
C SER A 55 -22.49 0.93 -5.40
N ALA A 56 -21.32 1.40 -4.95
CA ALA A 56 -20.97 2.82 -4.93
C ALA A 56 -20.65 3.39 -6.32
N TYR A 57 -20.06 2.58 -7.18
CA TYR A 57 -19.42 3.05 -8.42
C TYR A 57 -19.91 2.35 -9.68
N SER A 58 -20.85 1.40 -9.54
CA SER A 58 -21.40 0.58 -10.62
C SER A 58 -20.33 -0.19 -11.40
N VAL A 59 -19.28 -0.62 -10.70
CA VAL A 59 -18.23 -1.49 -11.27
C VAL A 59 -18.76 -2.91 -11.38
N SER A 60 -18.42 -3.62 -12.47
CA SER A 60 -18.89 -4.99 -12.66
C SER A 60 -18.40 -5.92 -11.53
N PRO A 61 -19.19 -6.94 -11.14
CA PRO A 61 -18.78 -7.91 -10.14
C PRO A 61 -17.43 -8.57 -10.47
N ASN A 62 -17.20 -8.90 -11.74
CA ASN A 62 -15.95 -9.51 -12.20
C ASN A 62 -14.74 -8.62 -11.91
N THR A 63 -14.81 -7.34 -12.25
CA THR A 63 -13.71 -6.39 -11.99
C THR A 63 -13.53 -6.16 -10.48
N ALA A 64 -14.63 -5.92 -9.75
CA ALA A 64 -14.56 -5.63 -8.32
C ALA A 64 -14.01 -6.82 -7.51
N ASN A 65 -14.46 -8.04 -7.80
CA ASN A 65 -13.99 -9.26 -7.14
C ASN A 65 -12.51 -9.51 -7.40
N ARG A 66 -12.03 -9.23 -8.62
CA ARG A 66 -10.63 -9.43 -9.00
C ARG A 66 -9.67 -8.49 -8.25
N ILE A 67 -10.01 -7.20 -8.17
CA ILE A 67 -9.08 -6.18 -7.65
C ILE A 67 -9.19 -5.94 -6.15
N ALA A 68 -10.36 -6.18 -5.54
CA ALA A 68 -10.56 -5.93 -4.11
C ALA A 68 -9.54 -6.63 -3.19
N PRO A 69 -9.18 -7.92 -3.39
CA PRO A 69 -8.13 -8.55 -2.58
C PRO A 69 -6.77 -7.87 -2.76
N MET A 70 -6.42 -7.44 -3.98
CA MET A 70 -5.16 -6.73 -4.26
C MET A 70 -5.12 -5.39 -3.53
N ILE A 71 -6.24 -4.64 -3.54
CA ILE A 71 -6.37 -3.38 -2.78
C ILE A 71 -6.17 -3.62 -1.28
N VAL A 72 -6.82 -4.65 -0.72
CA VAL A 72 -6.71 -4.96 0.71
C VAL A 72 -5.29 -5.37 1.09
N GLN A 73 -4.63 -6.21 0.27
CA GLN A 73 -3.26 -6.63 0.53
C GLN A 73 -2.27 -5.45 0.48
N SER A 74 -2.37 -4.60 -0.55
CA SER A 74 -1.52 -3.40 -0.64
C SER A 74 -1.83 -2.38 0.47
N ALA A 75 -3.09 -2.27 0.89
CA ALA A 75 -3.49 -1.45 2.02
C ALA A 75 -2.81 -1.90 3.32
N ASP A 76 -2.82 -3.21 3.59
CA ASP A 76 -2.18 -3.79 4.77
C ASP A 76 -0.65 -3.59 4.73
N GLN A 77 -0.02 -3.85 3.58
CA GLN A 77 1.42 -3.71 3.39
C GLN A 77 1.92 -2.29 3.67
N TYR A 78 1.16 -1.28 3.25
CA TYR A 78 1.56 0.12 3.36
C TYR A 78 0.83 0.89 4.46
N GLN A 79 0.07 0.19 5.30
CA GLN A 79 -0.71 0.75 6.41
C GLN A 79 -1.62 1.90 5.97
N ILE A 80 -2.33 1.70 4.86
CA ILE A 80 -3.28 2.66 4.27
C ILE A 80 -4.69 2.14 4.51
N ASP A 81 -5.67 3.04 4.69
CA ASP A 81 -7.06 2.62 4.64
C ASP A 81 -7.39 2.11 3.21
N PRO A 82 -7.88 0.86 3.03
CA PRO A 82 -8.20 0.31 1.71
C PRO A 82 -9.23 1.15 0.93
N LEU A 83 -10.11 1.90 1.61
CA LEU A 83 -11.06 2.78 0.94
C LEU A 83 -10.37 3.99 0.29
N LEU A 84 -9.24 4.44 0.83
CA LEU A 84 -8.47 5.52 0.22
C LEU A 84 -7.86 5.07 -1.12
N ILE A 85 -7.33 3.85 -1.18
CA ILE A 85 -6.79 3.26 -2.42
C ILE A 85 -7.92 3.04 -3.43
N ALA A 86 -9.03 2.43 -3.02
CA ALA A 86 -10.20 2.22 -3.87
C ALA A 86 -10.78 3.55 -4.42
N ALA A 87 -10.85 4.59 -3.59
CA ALA A 87 -11.28 5.93 -4.00
C ALA A 87 -10.29 6.60 -4.96
N THR A 88 -8.99 6.32 -4.81
CA THR A 88 -7.94 6.80 -5.72
C THR A 88 -8.09 6.15 -7.08
N ILE A 89 -8.26 4.82 -7.15
CA ILE A 89 -8.53 4.09 -8.41
C ILE A 89 -9.78 4.65 -9.11
N ARG A 90 -10.85 4.94 -8.34
CA ARG A 90 -12.04 5.58 -8.91
C ARG A 90 -11.71 6.90 -9.59
N GLN A 91 -10.93 7.75 -8.92
CA GLN A 91 -10.55 9.06 -9.43
C GLN A 91 -9.61 8.99 -10.64
N GLU A 92 -8.69 8.02 -10.66
CA GLU A 92 -7.65 7.91 -11.68
C GLU A 92 -8.15 7.28 -12.97
N SER A 93 -8.78 6.12 -12.88
CA SER A 93 -9.12 5.32 -14.07
C SER A 93 -10.60 5.00 -14.18
N SER A 94 -11.39 5.29 -13.13
CA SER A 94 -12.75 4.74 -12.98
C SER A 94 -12.76 3.20 -13.12
N TYR A 95 -11.75 2.54 -12.55
CA TYR A 95 -11.57 1.08 -12.58
C TYR A 95 -11.29 0.48 -13.97
N ARG A 96 -10.80 1.29 -14.92
CA ARG A 96 -10.30 0.78 -16.20
C ARG A 96 -8.84 0.37 -16.05
N THR A 97 -8.53 -0.87 -16.41
CA THR A 97 -7.25 -1.51 -16.08
C THR A 97 -6.17 -1.27 -17.13
N ASN A 98 -6.56 -1.19 -18.41
CA ASN A 98 -5.64 -1.08 -19.55
C ASN A 98 -5.72 0.30 -20.21
N VAL A 99 -5.56 1.38 -19.43
CA VAL A 99 -5.63 2.75 -19.93
C VAL A 99 -4.32 3.51 -19.74
N VAL A 100 -3.94 4.26 -20.76
CA VAL A 100 -2.79 5.18 -20.73
C VAL A 100 -3.30 6.60 -20.99
N SER A 101 -2.98 7.54 -20.12
CA SER A 101 -3.31 8.96 -20.33
C SER A 101 -2.37 9.63 -21.32
N SER A 102 -2.74 10.81 -21.82
CA SER A 102 -1.87 11.63 -22.67
C SER A 102 -0.55 12.04 -22.01
N ALA A 103 -0.49 12.03 -20.67
CA ALA A 103 0.73 12.31 -19.92
C ALA A 103 1.65 11.08 -19.73
N GLY A 104 1.22 9.90 -20.19
CA GLY A 104 1.91 8.62 -20.04
C GLY A 104 1.63 7.92 -18.71
N ALA A 105 0.53 8.24 -18.03
CA ALA A 105 0.13 7.57 -16.79
C ALA A 105 -0.60 6.26 -17.09
N VAL A 106 -0.29 5.17 -16.39
CA VAL A 106 -0.69 3.80 -16.76
C VAL A 106 -1.59 3.16 -15.70
N GLY A 107 -2.63 2.48 -16.16
CA GLY A 107 -3.40 1.49 -15.41
C GLY A 107 -4.35 2.05 -14.34
N LEU A 108 -4.73 1.20 -13.39
CA LEU A 108 -5.77 1.49 -12.40
C LEU A 108 -5.52 2.76 -11.56
N THR A 109 -4.27 2.97 -11.16
CA THR A 109 -3.83 4.08 -10.30
C THR A 109 -3.05 5.15 -11.06
N GLN A 110 -2.99 5.04 -12.40
CA GLN A 110 -2.35 6.02 -13.30
C GLN A 110 -0.92 6.38 -12.84
N VAL A 111 -0.09 5.37 -12.61
CA VAL A 111 1.33 5.57 -12.28
C VAL A 111 2.06 6.07 -13.52
N ILE A 112 2.90 7.10 -13.34
CA ILE A 112 3.74 7.63 -14.42
C ILE A 112 5.12 6.94 -14.34
N PRO A 113 5.48 6.06 -15.30
CA PRO A 113 6.68 5.22 -15.22
C PRO A 113 7.97 6.04 -15.08
N ARG A 114 8.11 7.15 -15.83
CA ARG A 114 9.31 8.00 -15.81
C ARG A 114 9.71 8.53 -14.42
N TYR A 115 8.77 8.56 -13.46
CA TYR A 115 9.05 9.01 -12.09
C TYR A 115 9.21 7.86 -11.10
N TRP A 116 8.68 6.68 -11.40
CA TRP A 116 8.46 5.63 -10.41
C TRP A 116 9.05 4.28 -10.75
N GLN A 117 9.53 4.04 -11.98
CA GLN A 117 10.00 2.74 -12.44
C GLN A 117 10.98 2.04 -11.48
N GLN A 118 11.88 2.79 -10.85
CA GLN A 118 12.84 2.22 -9.89
C GLN A 118 12.18 1.72 -8.59
N SER A 119 11.13 2.40 -8.11
CA SER A 119 10.36 1.97 -6.94
C SER A 119 9.24 1.00 -7.28
N CYS A 120 8.89 0.93 -8.56
CA CYS A 120 7.78 0.19 -9.14
C CYS A 120 8.27 -0.66 -10.32
N PRO A 121 9.17 -1.63 -10.08
CA PRO A 121 9.61 -2.53 -11.12
C PRO A 121 8.46 -3.45 -11.56
N GLY A 122 8.48 -3.87 -12.82
CA GLY A 122 7.46 -4.73 -13.41
C GLY A 122 6.55 -4.01 -14.41
N ASP A 123 5.58 -4.75 -14.94
CA ASP A 123 4.60 -4.24 -15.87
C ASP A 123 3.47 -3.52 -15.12
N LEU A 124 3.23 -2.23 -15.44
CA LEU A 124 2.19 -1.42 -14.84
C LEU A 124 0.80 -1.65 -15.45
N PHE A 125 0.68 -2.47 -16.50
CA PHE A 125 -0.61 -3.01 -16.96
C PHE A 125 -1.09 -4.17 -16.08
N GLU A 126 -0.18 -4.86 -15.38
CA GLU A 126 -0.56 -5.87 -14.40
C GLU A 126 -1.22 -5.20 -13.18
N GLU A 127 -2.47 -5.59 -12.91
CA GLU A 127 -3.34 -4.92 -11.94
C GLU A 127 -2.73 -4.92 -10.53
N SER A 128 -2.15 -6.06 -10.12
CA SER A 128 -1.51 -6.22 -8.81
C SER A 128 -0.30 -5.29 -8.66
N THR A 129 0.59 -5.27 -9.65
CA THR A 129 1.74 -4.35 -9.72
C THR A 129 1.27 -2.91 -9.66
N ASN A 130 0.27 -2.53 -10.46
CA ASN A 130 -0.22 -1.18 -10.54
C ASN A 130 -0.86 -0.69 -9.23
N ILE A 131 -1.72 -1.51 -8.60
CA ILE A 131 -2.37 -1.19 -7.32
C ILE A 131 -1.32 -1.07 -6.21
N ASN A 132 -0.38 -2.01 -6.15
CA ASN A 132 0.71 -1.98 -5.19
C ASN A 132 1.56 -0.71 -5.33
N CYS A 133 1.85 -0.31 -6.56
CA CYS A 133 2.56 0.91 -6.87
C CYS A 133 1.83 2.18 -6.46
N GLY A 134 0.54 2.29 -6.78
CA GLY A 134 -0.27 3.43 -6.33
C GLY A 134 -0.28 3.54 -4.80
N ALA A 135 -0.42 2.41 -4.10
CA ALA A 135 -0.36 2.37 -2.64
C ALA A 135 1.01 2.80 -2.08
N LEU A 136 2.11 2.27 -2.63
CA LEU A 136 3.47 2.67 -2.27
C LEU A 136 3.69 4.18 -2.41
N ILE A 137 3.26 4.75 -3.53
CA ILE A 137 3.41 6.17 -3.84
C ILE A 137 2.61 7.02 -2.84
N LEU A 138 1.37 6.64 -2.55
CA LEU A 138 0.54 7.32 -1.54
C LEU A 138 1.19 7.27 -0.16
N ALA A 139 1.74 6.13 0.25
CA ALA A 139 2.44 6.00 1.53
C ALA A 139 3.68 6.90 1.60
N LYS A 140 4.54 6.89 0.56
CA LYS A 140 5.72 7.77 0.48
C LYS A 140 5.33 9.25 0.55
N TYR A 141 4.25 9.64 -0.14
CA TYR A 141 3.76 11.00 -0.07
C TYR A 141 3.13 11.34 1.28
N ASN A 142 2.45 10.41 1.95
CA ASN A 142 1.93 10.64 3.29
C ASN A 142 3.05 10.81 4.31
N GLN A 143 4.09 9.96 4.24
CA GLN A 143 5.27 10.04 5.10
C GLN A 143 5.95 11.41 5.00
N SER A 144 6.16 11.91 3.77
CA SER A 144 6.79 13.22 3.54
C SER A 144 5.86 14.42 3.76
N ALA A 145 4.55 14.27 3.54
CA ALA A 145 3.59 15.37 3.62
C ALA A 145 2.95 15.52 5.00
N GLY A 146 2.97 14.49 5.84
CA GLY A 146 2.38 14.45 7.18
C GLY A 146 0.85 14.39 7.21
N SER A 147 0.18 14.22 6.06
CA SER A 147 -1.28 14.05 6.01
C SER A 147 -1.76 13.47 4.69
N TRP A 148 -2.77 12.59 4.76
CA TRP A 148 -3.39 11.99 3.58
C TRP A 148 -3.95 13.03 2.58
N LYS A 149 -4.49 14.14 3.09
CA LYS A 149 -5.01 15.22 2.22
C LYS A 149 -3.91 15.86 1.38
N LYS A 150 -2.71 16.06 1.94
CA LYS A 150 -1.57 16.62 1.22
C LYS A 150 -0.88 15.55 0.38
N ALA A 151 -0.86 14.29 0.82
CA ALA A 151 -0.36 13.15 0.05
C ALA A 151 -1.14 12.98 -1.27
N LEU A 152 -2.47 13.02 -1.21
CA LEU A 152 -3.32 12.99 -2.41
C LEU A 152 -3.04 14.19 -3.35
N ALA A 153 -2.79 15.37 -2.78
CA ALA A 153 -2.42 16.53 -3.58
C ALA A 153 -1.05 16.33 -4.26
N TYR A 154 -0.07 15.74 -3.56
CA TYR A 154 1.22 15.37 -4.13
C TYR A 154 1.08 14.29 -5.21
N TYR A 155 0.19 13.31 -5.02
CA TYR A 155 -0.11 12.28 -6.01
C TYR A 155 -0.50 12.89 -7.36
N ASN A 156 -1.33 13.94 -7.34
CA ASN A 156 -1.84 14.55 -8.56
C ASN A 156 -0.87 15.52 -9.25
N VAL A 157 -0.14 16.35 -8.50
CA VAL A 157 0.65 17.46 -9.09
C VAL A 157 2.14 17.40 -8.76
N GLY A 158 2.58 16.35 -8.06
CA GLY A 158 3.93 16.23 -7.52
C GLY A 158 4.20 17.17 -6.32
N PRO A 159 5.18 16.86 -5.45
CA PRO A 159 5.57 17.71 -4.34
C PRO A 159 6.05 19.10 -4.79
N THR A 160 6.92 19.14 -5.81
CA THR A 160 7.46 20.40 -6.37
C THR A 160 6.32 21.28 -6.87
N GLY A 161 5.45 20.76 -7.73
CA GLY A 161 4.32 21.52 -8.27
C GLY A 161 3.39 22.05 -7.19
N TYR A 162 3.06 21.23 -6.18
CA TYR A 162 2.24 21.68 -5.06
C TYR A 162 2.89 22.79 -4.22
N ASN A 163 4.21 22.71 -3.99
CA ASN A 163 4.92 23.62 -3.11
C ASN A 163 5.28 24.95 -3.79
N THR A 164 5.59 24.93 -5.09
CA THR A 164 6.12 26.12 -5.80
C THR A 164 5.11 26.83 -6.68
N ASN A 165 4.03 26.16 -7.13
CA ASN A 165 3.07 26.73 -8.07
C ASN A 165 1.66 26.85 -7.46
N ARG A 166 1.14 28.08 -7.34
CA ARG A 166 -0.19 28.36 -6.75
C ARG A 166 -1.35 27.66 -7.48
N LYS A 167 -1.30 27.59 -8.82
CA LYS A 167 -2.33 26.93 -9.64
C LYS A 167 -2.32 25.42 -9.39
N MET A 168 -1.14 24.81 -9.40
CA MET A 168 -0.98 23.37 -9.12
C MET A 168 -1.37 23.04 -7.68
N LYS A 169 -1.04 23.88 -6.70
CA LYS A 169 -1.52 23.73 -5.32
C LYS A 169 -3.05 23.71 -5.22
N LYS A 170 -3.74 24.60 -5.95
CA LYS A 170 -5.22 24.62 -6.02
C LYS A 170 -5.76 23.35 -6.68
N GLN A 171 -5.12 22.90 -7.77
CA GLN A 171 -5.49 21.67 -8.46
C GLN A 171 -5.32 20.43 -7.57
N GLY A 172 -4.17 20.25 -6.92
CA GLY A 172 -3.94 19.13 -6.01
C GLY A 172 -4.92 19.13 -4.82
N LYS A 173 -5.26 20.30 -4.26
CA LYS A 173 -6.31 20.41 -3.23
C LYS A 173 -7.69 20.02 -3.76
N LYS A 174 -8.03 20.36 -5.00
CA LYS A 174 -9.29 19.94 -5.64
C LYS A 174 -9.30 18.43 -5.83
N TYR A 175 -8.22 17.86 -6.35
CA TYR A 175 -8.05 16.42 -6.50
C TYR A 175 -8.26 15.69 -5.17
N ALA A 176 -7.57 16.11 -4.10
CA ALA A 176 -7.70 15.49 -2.79
C ALA A 176 -9.15 15.53 -2.26
N LYS A 177 -9.89 16.62 -2.50
CA LYS A 177 -11.32 16.70 -2.15
C LYS A 177 -12.17 15.70 -2.92
N GLN A 178 -11.88 15.47 -4.22
CA GLN A 178 -12.62 14.51 -5.04
C GLN A 178 -12.38 13.07 -4.57
N VAL A 179 -11.12 12.70 -4.30
CA VAL A 179 -10.81 11.37 -3.75
C VAL A 179 -11.49 11.15 -2.39
N LYS A 180 -11.41 12.12 -1.47
CA LYS A 180 -12.11 12.01 -0.17
C LYS A 180 -13.64 11.96 -0.33
N LYS A 181 -14.21 12.55 -1.39
CA LYS A 181 -15.65 12.41 -1.70
C LYS A 181 -15.95 10.98 -2.15
N HIS A 182 -15.15 10.42 -3.06
CA HIS A 182 -15.28 9.03 -3.48
C HIS A 182 -15.17 8.07 -2.29
N GLU A 183 -14.19 8.27 -1.40
CA GLU A 183 -14.00 7.44 -0.20
C GLU A 183 -15.21 7.48 0.74
N LYS A 184 -15.83 8.66 0.94
CA LYS A 184 -17.07 8.78 1.72
C LYS A 184 -18.23 8.04 1.07
N ILE A 185 -18.42 8.19 -0.24
CA ILE A 185 -19.46 7.48 -0.98
C ILE A 185 -19.28 5.97 -0.84
N LEU A 186 -18.05 5.48 -0.99
CA LEU A 186 -17.75 4.06 -0.83
C LEU A 186 -18.02 3.61 0.60
N LYS A 187 -17.57 4.37 1.61
CA LYS A 187 -17.82 4.04 3.03
C LYS A 187 -19.31 3.93 3.34
N SER A 188 -20.15 4.77 2.73
CA SER A 188 -21.61 4.72 2.89
C SER A 188 -22.28 3.54 2.19
N ALA A 189 -21.58 2.87 1.28
CA ALA A 189 -22.10 1.71 0.52
C ALA A 189 -21.65 0.35 1.10
N LEU A 190 -20.88 0.35 2.18
CA LEU A 190 -20.39 -0.85 2.89
C LEU A 190 -21.33 -1.26 4.03
#